data_AF-D4YXT7-F1
#
_entry.id   AF-D4YXT7-F1
#
_cell.length_a   1.000
_cell.length_b   1.000
_cell.length_c   1.000
_cell.angle_alpha   90.00
_cell.angle_beta   90.00
_cell.angle_gamma   90.00
#
_symmetry.space_group_name_H-M   'P 1'
#
loop_
_entity.id
_entity.type
_entity.pdbx_description
1 polymer ?
#
loop_
_entity_poly.entity_id
_entity_poly.type
_entity_poly.pdbx_seq_one_letter_code
_entity_poly.pdbx_strand_id
1 'polypeptide(L)' 'MSLVAIVGPGCSRLEDLIDEIVVGDGSVTDRFLCTTSHPDETYDDVLNMVECWEMERDDAIAEVRL' A
#
# COMPACT_ATOMS: atom_id res chain seq x y z
N MET A 1 1.46 -1.95 11.95
CA MET A 1 2.05 -1.79 10.61
C MET A 1 0.90 -1.72 9.65
N SER A 2 0.88 -0.72 8.78
CA SER A 2 -0.22 -0.47 7.83
C SER A 2 0.25 -0.81 6.42
N LEU A 3 -0.68 -1.21 5.54
CA LEU A 3 -0.41 -1.52 4.13
C LEU A 3 -1.13 -0.51 3.23
N VAL A 4 -0.43 -0.06 2.19
CA VAL A 4 -1.02 0.67 1.06
C VAL A 4 -0.72 -0.14 -0.20
N ALA A 5 -1.76 -0.78 -0.75
CA ALA A 5 -1.67 -1.49 -2.02
C ALA A 5 -2.22 -0.62 -3.16
N ILE A 6 -1.47 -0.51 -4.24
CA ILE A 6 -1.77 0.39 -5.36
C ILE A 6 -1.90 -0.41 -6.63
N VAL A 7 -3.07 -0.35 -7.27
CA VAL A 7 -3.38 -1.07 -8.51
C VAL A 7 -3.74 -0.12 -9.63
N GLY A 8 -3.28 -0.43 -10.84
CA GLY A 8 -3.64 0.31 -12.06
C GLY A 8 -2.52 1.18 -12.64
N PRO A 9 -2.83 1.97 -13.69
CA PRO A 9 -1.82 2.69 -14.46
C PRO A 9 -1.00 3.66 -13.61
N GLY A 10 0.33 3.49 -13.65
CA GLY A 10 1.25 4.36 -12.91
C GLY A 10 1.39 4.03 -11.42
N CYS A 11 0.88 2.88 -10.97
CA CYS A 11 0.97 2.44 -9.57
C CYS A 11 2.41 2.44 -9.02
N SER A 12 3.40 1.99 -9.79
CA SER A 12 4.80 1.96 -9.34
C SER A 12 5.37 3.35 -9.10
N ARG A 13 5.00 4.33 -9.95
CA ARG A 13 5.41 5.73 -9.73
C ARG A 13 4.73 6.30 -8.48
N LEU A 14 3.49 5.92 -8.20
CA LEU A 14 2.79 6.39 -7.01
C LEU A 14 3.38 5.77 -5.73
N GLU A 15 3.77 4.49 -5.78
CA GLU A 15 4.52 3.82 -4.72
C GLU A 15 5.84 4.54 -4.43
N ASP A 16 6.66 4.80 -5.46
CA ASP A 16 7.94 5.51 -5.31
C ASP A 16 7.76 6.87 -4.60
N LEU A 17 6.70 7.61 -4.95
CA LEU A 17 6.40 8.90 -4.33
C LEU A 17 5.96 8.76 -2.87
N ILE A 18 5.16 7.73 -2.54
CA ILE A 18 4.74 7.48 -1.17
C ILE A 18 5.95 7.08 -0.32
N ASP A 19 6.82 6.22 -0.83
CA ASP A 19 8.03 5.78 -0.15
C ASP A 19 8.96 6.96 0.15
N GLU A 20 9.16 7.86 -0.82
CA GLU A 20 9.92 9.09 -0.62
C GLU A 20 9.33 9.96 0.50
N ILE A 21 8.00 10.11 0.54
CA ILE A 21 7.30 10.88 1.58
C ILE A 21 7.40 10.21 2.97
N VAL A 22 7.28 8.90 3.03
CA VAL A 22 7.28 8.12 4.28
C VAL A 22 8.67 8.11 4.91
N VAL A 23 9.72 7.91 4.12
CA VAL A 23 11.10 7.97 4.60
C VAL A 23 11.43 9.39 5.08
N GLY A 24 10.95 10.41 4.36
CA GLY A 24 11.11 11.82 4.73
C GLY A 24 12.57 12.19 4.99
N ASP A 25 12.83 12.90 6.09
CA ASP A 25 14.17 13.25 6.58
C ASP A 25 14.74 12.26 7.61
N GLY A 26 14.08 11.12 7.82
CA GLY A 26 14.46 10.11 8.80
C GLY A 26 14.26 10.53 10.27
N SER A 27 13.62 11.67 10.54
CA SER A 27 13.35 12.13 11.93
C SER A 27 12.25 11.32 12.64
N VAL A 28 11.40 10.61 11.87
CA VAL A 28 10.27 9.82 12.38
C VAL A 28 10.53 8.35 12.10
N THR A 29 10.98 7.62 13.12
CA THR A 29 11.41 6.22 13.01
C THR A 29 10.33 5.20 13.39
N ASP A 30 9.16 5.67 13.85
CA ASP A 30 8.04 4.84 14.31
C ASP A 30 6.97 4.59 13.22
N ARG A 31 7.12 5.20 12.04
CA ARG A 31 6.21 5.02 10.91
C ARG A 31 6.63 3.81 10.07
N PHE A 32 6.02 2.68 10.37
CA PHE A 32 6.11 1.48 9.52
C PHE A 32 4.90 1.40 8.60
N LEU A 33 5.03 2.02 7.42
CA LEU A 33 4.10 1.87 6.29
C LEU A 33 4.70 0.90 5.28
N CYS A 34 3.96 -0.15 4.94
CA CYS A 34 4.28 -1.02 3.83
C CYS A 34 3.53 -0.52 2.60
N THR A 35 4.23 -0.43 1.48
CA THR A 35 3.67 -0.08 0.17
C THR A 35 3.89 -1.27 -0.77
N THR A 36 2.99 -1.41 -1.74
CA THR A 36 3.13 -2.38 -2.82
C THR A 36 2.40 -1.86 -4.06
N SER A 37 3.03 -1.96 -5.22
CA SER A 37 2.40 -1.67 -6.52
C SER A 37 2.16 -2.92 -7.35
N HIS A 38 1.04 -2.90 -8.06
CA HIS A 38 0.49 -4.04 -8.80
C HIS A 38 0.17 -3.64 -10.24
N PRO A 39 1.18 -3.53 -11.13
CA PRO A 39 1.00 -3.06 -12.50
C PRO A 39 0.30 -4.07 -13.41
N ASP A 40 0.44 -5.36 -13.10
CA ASP A 40 -0.01 -6.48 -13.95
C ASP A 40 -1.14 -7.30 -13.31
N GLU A 41 -1.59 -6.94 -12.11
CA GLU A 41 -2.65 -7.65 -11.38
C GLU A 41 -3.97 -6.88 -11.44
N THR A 42 -5.08 -7.61 -11.34
CA THR A 42 -6.40 -6.99 -11.32
C THR A 42 -6.71 -6.43 -9.93
N TYR A 43 -7.68 -5.52 -9.87
CA TYR A 43 -8.18 -5.02 -8.58
C TYR A 43 -8.62 -6.16 -7.66
N ASP A 44 -9.30 -7.18 -8.18
CA ASP A 44 -9.79 -8.31 -7.38
C ASP A 44 -8.64 -9.17 -6.84
N ASP A 45 -7.57 -9.37 -7.62
CA ASP A 45 -6.37 -10.10 -7.16
C ASP A 45 -5.69 -9.36 -5.99
N VAL A 46 -5.56 -8.04 -6.13
CA VAL A 46 -4.95 -7.19 -5.10
C VAL A 46 -5.81 -7.10 -3.86
N LEU A 47 -7.13 -6.98 -4.01
CA LEU A 47 -8.05 -6.98 -2.88
C LEU A 47 -7.96 -8.28 -2.08
N ASN A 48 -7.92 -9.43 -2.77
CA ASN A 48 -7.75 -10.73 -2.12
C ASN A 48 -6.41 -10.81 -1.37
N MET A 49 -5.32 -10.29 -1.93
CA MET A 49 -4.03 -10.20 -1.24
C MET A 49 -4.12 -9.34 0.03
N VAL A 50 -4.76 -8.17 -0.04
CA VAL A 50 -4.96 -7.28 1.13
C VAL A 50 -5.81 -7.97 2.20
N GLU A 51 -6.90 -8.63 1.81
CA GLU A 51 -7.74 -9.40 2.74
C GLU A 51 -6.96 -10.55 3.41
N CYS A 52 -6.08 -11.23 2.67
CA CYS A 52 -5.20 -12.27 3.21
C CYS A 52 -4.15 -11.69 4.18
N TRP A 53 -3.65 -10.48 3.91
CA TRP A 53 -2.72 -9.76 4.79
C TRP A 53 -3.38 -9.37 6.11
N GLU A 54 -4.66 -8.98 6.07
CA GLU A 54 -5.47 -8.66 7.24
C GLU A 54 -6.00 -9.90 7.97
N MET A 55 -5.89 -11.14 7.46
CA MET A 55 -6.30 -12.32 8.27
C MET A 55 -5.55 -12.42 9.61
N GLU A 56 -4.43 -11.73 9.76
CA GLU A 56 -3.65 -11.61 11.00
C GLU A 56 -4.04 -10.39 11.87
N ARG A 57 -4.88 -9.46 11.37
CA ARG A 57 -5.22 -8.15 11.98
C ARG A 57 -6.69 -7.76 11.74
N ASP A 58 -7.40 -7.35 12.78
CA ASP A 58 -8.81 -6.91 12.67
C ASP A 58 -8.93 -5.44 12.19
N ASP A 59 -8.00 -4.97 11.35
CA ASP A 59 -7.95 -3.57 10.87
C ASP A 59 -8.85 -3.40 9.62
N ALA A 60 -9.50 -2.23 9.50
CA ALA A 60 -10.47 -1.98 8.42
C ALA A 60 -9.80 -1.62 7.09
N ILE A 61 -10.21 -2.27 5.99
CA ILE A 61 -9.78 -1.93 4.62
C ILE A 61 -10.49 -0.66 4.15
N ALA A 62 -9.72 0.30 3.63
CA ALA A 62 -10.24 1.51 3.00
C ALA A 62 -9.83 1.59 1.52
N GLU A 63 -10.82 1.62 0.63
CA GLU A 63 -10.59 1.78 -0.81
C GLU A 63 -10.63 3.25 -1.22
N VAL A 64 -9.63 3.70 -1.97
CA VAL A 64 -9.52 5.08 -2.50
C VAL A 64 -9.36 5.03 -4.01
N ARG A 65 -10.12 5.86 -4.75
CA ARG A 65 -10.06 5.98 -6.21
C ARG A 65 -9.59 7.39 -6.60
N LEU A 66 -8.57 7.46 -7.47
CA LEU A 66 -7.95 8.69 -7.97
C LEU A 66 -8.50 9.11 -9.34
#